data_AF-X1HZ63-F1
#
_entry.id   AF-X1HZ63-F1
#
_cell.length_a   1.000
_cell.length_b   1.000
_cell.length_c   1.000
_cell.angle_alpha   90.00
_cell.angle_beta   90.00
_cell.angle_gamma   90.00
#
_symmetry.space_group_name_H-M   'P 1'
#
loop_
_entity.id
_entity.type
_entity.pdbx_description
1 polymer ?
#
loop_
_entity_poly.entity_id
_entity_poly.type
_entity_poly.pdbx_seq_one_letter_code
_entity_poly.pdbx_strand_id
1 'polypeptide(L)'
;CAAGTGSFLEEQAERFDIKIEDFGDIALKAESPLNLGERCTVFMETNVYSHYQKGAGIEDILAGLAYSITMNYINRVVGRKKIGKKIFFQGAVAFNRSVIAAFENYLGKEIIVPENHEVTGAIGAAIKVLENSHKKTKFRGFENISKVSYSHSSFECKGCPNRCEIKKISIKGQPSLFYGGRCEKYEKGDSKSSDIPDYFAERENFLLNSYEPKDNKGAKKVGIPYAMLTHEFYPFWNAFFSELGFDFILSDKTNKKIINDGLQCSVAE
;
A
#
# COMPACT_ATOMS: atom_id res chain seq x y z
N CYS A 1 2.26 1.71 -7.68
CA CYS A 1 1.24 1.98 -8.71
C CYS A 1 0.14 0.95 -8.54
N ALA A 2 -1.07 1.37 -8.16
CA ALA A 2 -2.22 0.47 -8.02
C ALA A 2 -3.00 0.28 -9.33
N ALA A 3 -2.71 1.09 -10.36
CA ALA A 3 -3.33 0.93 -11.67
C ALA A 3 -2.89 -0.42 -12.26
N GLY A 4 -3.87 -1.30 -12.52
CA GLY A 4 -3.62 -2.63 -13.06
C GLY A 4 -3.54 -3.77 -12.04
N THR A 5 -3.89 -3.58 -10.77
CA THR A 5 -3.86 -4.62 -9.73
C THR A 5 -5.26 -5.03 -9.25
N GLY A 6 -5.38 -6.19 -8.59
CA GLY A 6 -6.65 -6.67 -8.03
C GLY A 6 -7.23 -5.74 -6.95
N SER A 7 -6.37 -5.09 -6.16
CA SER A 7 -6.80 -4.11 -5.15
C SER A 7 -7.53 -2.91 -5.75
N PHE A 8 -7.24 -2.55 -7.02
CA PHE A 8 -7.99 -1.50 -7.69
C PHE A 8 -9.41 -1.95 -8.03
N LEU A 9 -9.59 -3.20 -8.50
CA LEU A 9 -10.92 -3.77 -8.74
C LEU A 9 -11.73 -3.86 -7.46
N GLU A 10 -11.10 -4.27 -6.37
CA GLU A 10 -11.69 -4.34 -5.04
C GLU A 10 -12.20 -2.96 -4.58
N GLU A 11 -11.35 -1.93 -4.67
CA GLU A 11 -11.75 -0.56 -4.32
C GLU A 11 -12.91 -0.04 -5.19
N GLN A 12 -12.91 -0.35 -6.49
CA GLN A 12 -14.02 0.06 -7.37
C GLN A 12 -15.31 -0.72 -7.06
N ALA A 13 -15.20 -2.02 -6.75
CA ALA A 13 -16.35 -2.85 -6.38
C ALA A 13 -17.02 -2.35 -5.10
N GLU A 14 -16.22 -2.08 -4.05
CA GLU A 14 -16.71 -1.56 -2.76
C GLU A 14 -17.48 -0.24 -2.92
N ARG A 15 -17.02 0.66 -3.78
CA ARG A 15 -17.68 1.95 -4.04
C ARG A 15 -19.05 1.83 -4.69
N PHE A 16 -19.25 0.76 -5.45
CA PHE A 16 -20.52 0.45 -6.08
C PHE A 16 -21.38 -0.49 -5.23
N ASP A 17 -20.95 -0.80 -4.00
CA ASP A 17 -21.58 -1.78 -3.10
C ASP A 17 -21.71 -3.17 -3.75
N ILE A 18 -20.68 -3.54 -4.52
CA ILE A 18 -20.57 -4.82 -5.22
C ILE A 18 -19.50 -5.67 -4.55
N LYS A 19 -19.82 -6.94 -4.30
CA LYS A 19 -18.84 -7.91 -3.85
C LYS A 19 -17.84 -8.21 -4.96
N ILE A 20 -16.55 -8.26 -4.64
CA ILE A 20 -15.50 -8.48 -5.65
C ILE A 20 -15.68 -9.81 -6.40
N GLU A 21 -16.28 -10.81 -5.76
CA GLU A 21 -16.62 -12.10 -6.36
C GLU A 21 -17.68 -11.97 -7.48
N ASP A 22 -18.62 -11.03 -7.33
CA ASP A 22 -19.70 -10.80 -8.30
C ASP A 22 -19.26 -9.88 -9.45
N PHE A 23 -18.15 -9.15 -9.28
CA PHE A 23 -17.66 -8.17 -10.26
C PHE A 23 -17.56 -8.77 -11.66
N GLY A 24 -16.91 -9.94 -11.78
CA GLY A 24 -16.63 -10.57 -13.07
C GLY A 24 -17.91 -10.95 -13.80
N ASP A 25 -18.87 -11.53 -13.09
CA ASP A 25 -20.13 -11.98 -13.68
C ASP A 25 -21.06 -10.83 -14.05
N ILE A 26 -21.00 -9.70 -13.33
CA ILE A 26 -21.74 -8.48 -13.70
C ILE A 26 -21.10 -7.83 -14.93
N ALA A 27 -19.79 -7.66 -14.94
CA ALA A 27 -19.05 -7.06 -16.06
C ALA A 27 -19.24 -7.85 -17.37
N LEU A 28 -19.37 -9.18 -17.31
CA LEU A 28 -19.61 -10.02 -18.50
C LEU A 28 -20.99 -9.82 -19.15
N LYS A 29 -21.93 -9.14 -18.48
CA LYS A 29 -23.25 -8.79 -19.04
C LYS A 29 -23.23 -7.50 -19.85
N ALA A 30 -22.11 -6.78 -19.86
CA ALA A 30 -21.97 -5.52 -20.57
C ALA A 30 -22.19 -5.68 -22.08
N GLU A 31 -22.99 -4.80 -22.66
CA GLU A 31 -23.20 -4.72 -24.11
C GLU A 31 -22.23 -3.72 -24.75
N SER A 32 -21.84 -2.68 -24.02
CA SER A 32 -20.98 -1.60 -24.51
C SER A 32 -19.94 -1.18 -23.46
N PRO A 33 -18.86 -1.97 -23.27
CA PRO A 33 -17.81 -1.65 -22.31
C PRO A 33 -17.23 -0.24 -22.51
N LEU A 34 -17.20 0.55 -21.43
CA LEU A 34 -16.75 1.94 -21.49
C LEU A 34 -15.24 2.05 -21.69
N ASN A 35 -14.82 3.02 -22.51
CA ASN A 35 -13.42 3.40 -22.60
C ASN A 35 -13.05 4.38 -21.47
N LEU A 36 -12.59 3.83 -20.34
CA LEU A 36 -12.15 4.61 -19.18
C LEU A 36 -10.67 5.06 -19.26
N GLY A 37 -9.95 4.62 -20.31
CA GLY A 37 -8.52 4.84 -20.50
C GLY A 37 -7.63 3.90 -19.66
N GLU A 38 -6.31 4.15 -19.68
CA GLU A 38 -5.28 3.30 -19.05
C GLU A 38 -4.41 4.04 -18.02
N ARG A 39 -4.89 5.23 -17.60
CA ARG A 39 -4.14 6.20 -16.77
C ARG A 39 -4.16 5.80 -15.28
N CYS A 40 -3.61 6.67 -14.43
CA CYS A 40 -3.59 6.48 -12.97
C CYS A 40 -5.00 6.21 -12.41
N THR A 41 -5.09 5.39 -11.35
CA THR A 41 -6.36 5.03 -10.67
C THR A 41 -7.19 6.26 -10.30
N VAL A 42 -6.53 7.33 -9.85
CA VAL A 42 -7.18 8.61 -9.48
C VAL A 42 -7.93 9.24 -10.67
N PHE A 43 -7.36 9.20 -11.87
CA PHE A 43 -8.02 9.75 -13.06
C PHE A 43 -9.11 8.81 -13.59
N MET A 44 -8.89 7.50 -13.47
CA MET A 44 -9.92 6.52 -13.84
C MET A 44 -11.15 6.66 -12.94
N GLU A 45 -10.96 6.90 -11.65
CA GLU A 45 -12.04 7.18 -10.70
C GLU A 45 -12.90 8.36 -11.15
N THR A 46 -12.28 9.49 -11.50
CA THR A 46 -13.02 10.67 -12.01
C THR A 46 -13.82 10.34 -13.28
N ASN A 47 -13.25 9.55 -14.19
CA ASN A 47 -13.94 9.13 -15.41
C ASN A 47 -15.12 8.21 -15.12
N VAL A 48 -14.94 7.22 -14.23
CA VAL A 48 -16.00 6.31 -13.78
C VAL A 48 -17.18 7.09 -13.23
N TYR A 49 -16.95 8.04 -12.32
CA TYR A 49 -18.02 8.88 -11.77
C TYR A 49 -18.71 9.74 -12.83
N SER A 50 -17.94 10.32 -13.76
CA SER A 50 -18.53 11.12 -14.84
C SER A 50 -19.47 10.30 -15.73
N HIS A 51 -19.10 9.05 -16.06
CA HIS A 51 -19.94 8.16 -16.84
C HIS A 51 -21.15 7.65 -16.06
N TYR A 52 -20.95 7.32 -14.77
CA TYR A 52 -22.04 6.92 -13.89
C TYR A 52 -23.10 8.02 -13.75
N GLN A 53 -22.69 9.28 -13.54
CA GLN A 53 -23.61 10.44 -13.49
C GLN A 53 -24.37 10.68 -14.80
N LYS A 54 -23.82 10.25 -15.95
CA LYS A 54 -24.48 10.31 -17.26
C LYS A 54 -25.44 9.13 -17.50
N GLY A 55 -25.62 8.27 -16.50
CA GLY A 55 -26.54 7.13 -16.56
C GLY A 55 -25.97 5.90 -17.27
N ALA A 56 -24.65 5.75 -17.32
CA ALA A 56 -24.05 4.53 -17.85
C ALA A 56 -24.38 3.31 -16.96
N GLY A 57 -24.64 2.17 -17.59
CA GLY A 57 -24.89 0.90 -16.92
C GLY A 57 -23.69 0.48 -16.08
N ILE A 58 -23.95 -0.19 -14.95
CA ILE A 58 -22.87 -0.59 -14.04
C ILE A 58 -22.02 -1.68 -14.68
N GLU A 59 -22.65 -2.60 -15.41
CA GLU A 59 -22.03 -3.63 -16.22
C GLU A 59 -21.00 -3.05 -17.20
N ASP A 60 -21.36 -1.99 -17.94
CA ASP A 60 -20.48 -1.34 -18.92
C ASP A 60 -19.29 -0.64 -18.25
N ILE A 61 -19.50 -0.06 -17.06
CA ILE A 61 -18.43 0.52 -16.23
C ILE A 61 -17.46 -0.58 -15.77
N LEU A 62 -17.97 -1.67 -15.19
CA LEU A 62 -17.13 -2.76 -14.68
C LEU A 62 -16.35 -3.45 -15.81
N ALA A 63 -16.99 -3.64 -16.97
CA ALA A 63 -16.31 -4.14 -18.17
C ALA A 63 -15.22 -3.16 -18.64
N GLY A 64 -15.51 -1.86 -18.64
CA GLY A 64 -14.53 -0.82 -18.95
C GLY A 64 -13.31 -0.88 -18.02
N LEU A 65 -13.53 -1.09 -16.72
CA LEU A 65 -12.45 -1.25 -15.73
C LEU A 65 -11.59 -2.48 -16.01
N ALA A 66 -12.19 -3.59 -16.42
CA ALA A 66 -11.46 -4.79 -16.83
C ALA A 66 -10.56 -4.50 -18.05
N TYR A 67 -11.08 -3.82 -19.07
CA TYR A 67 -10.29 -3.37 -20.23
C TYR A 67 -9.18 -2.41 -19.85
N SER A 68 -9.43 -1.45 -18.96
CA SER A 68 -8.42 -0.51 -18.46
C SER A 68 -7.22 -1.22 -17.84
N ILE A 69 -7.45 -2.29 -17.06
CA ILE A 69 -6.39 -3.12 -16.48
C ILE A 69 -5.61 -3.84 -17.58
N THR A 70 -6.31 -4.47 -18.52
CA THR A 70 -5.70 -5.17 -19.65
C THR A 70 -4.81 -4.23 -20.46
N MET A 71 -5.33 -3.08 -20.88
CA MET A 71 -4.59 -2.07 -21.64
C MET A 71 -3.39 -1.55 -20.86
N ASN A 72 -3.55 -1.26 -19.57
CA ASN A 72 -2.46 -0.80 -18.72
C ASN A 72 -1.33 -1.84 -18.66
N TYR A 73 -1.65 -3.11 -18.42
CA TYR A 73 -0.66 -4.18 -18.36
C TYR A 73 0.07 -4.37 -19.69
N ILE A 74 -0.68 -4.41 -20.81
CA ILE A 74 -0.07 -4.56 -22.13
C ILE A 74 0.83 -3.36 -22.46
N ASN A 75 0.37 -2.13 -22.23
CA ASN A 75 1.12 -0.96 -22.66
C ASN A 75 2.30 -0.63 -21.72
N ARG A 76 2.18 -0.89 -20.41
CA ARG A 76 3.21 -0.53 -19.42
C ARG A 76 4.16 -1.67 -19.06
N VAL A 77 3.66 -2.90 -18.92
CA VAL A 77 4.45 -4.04 -18.42
C VAL A 77 5.00 -4.90 -19.56
N VAL A 78 4.15 -5.24 -20.52
CA VAL A 78 4.58 -5.95 -21.73
C VAL A 78 5.33 -4.97 -22.64
N GLY A 79 4.76 -3.79 -22.88
CA GLY A 79 5.35 -2.75 -23.71
C GLY A 79 5.69 -3.27 -25.11
N ARG A 80 6.98 -3.27 -25.45
CA ARG A 80 7.48 -3.73 -26.76
C ARG A 80 7.82 -5.22 -26.82
N LYS A 81 7.60 -5.98 -25.74
CA LYS A 81 7.93 -7.42 -25.69
C LYS A 81 6.98 -8.20 -26.60
N LYS A 82 7.51 -9.24 -27.26
CA LYS A 82 6.71 -10.13 -28.10
C LYS A 82 5.82 -11.02 -27.23
N ILE A 83 4.53 -11.07 -27.53
CA ILE A 83 3.58 -11.97 -26.87
C ILE A 83 3.56 -13.30 -27.61
N GLY A 84 3.86 -14.38 -26.89
CA GLY A 84 3.88 -15.74 -27.42
C GLY A 84 2.52 -16.28 -27.87
N LYS A 85 2.49 -17.57 -28.24
CA LYS A 85 1.26 -18.29 -28.61
C LYS A 85 0.50 -18.81 -27.38
N LYS A 86 1.23 -19.33 -26.39
CA LYS A 86 0.67 -19.81 -25.12
C LYS A 86 0.80 -18.71 -24.08
N ILE A 87 -0.33 -18.24 -23.56
CA ILE A 87 -0.39 -17.18 -22.57
C ILE A 87 -1.01 -17.77 -21.31
N PHE A 88 -0.30 -17.66 -20.20
CA PHE A 88 -0.79 -18.08 -18.89
C PHE A 88 -1.13 -16.85 -18.07
N PHE A 89 -2.32 -16.87 -17.47
CA PHE A 89 -2.77 -15.82 -16.56
C PHE A 89 -2.82 -16.37 -15.13
N GLN A 90 -2.09 -15.72 -14.22
CA GLN A 90 -1.89 -16.20 -12.85
C GLN A 90 -2.06 -15.07 -11.83
N GLY A 91 -2.23 -15.43 -10.57
CA GLY A 91 -2.52 -14.52 -9.46
C GLY A 91 -4.01 -14.42 -9.14
N ALA A 92 -4.34 -13.70 -8.07
CA ALA A 92 -5.71 -13.58 -7.57
C ALA A 92 -6.66 -12.89 -8.56
N VAL A 93 -6.14 -12.00 -9.44
CA VAL A 93 -6.97 -11.34 -10.46
C VAL A 93 -7.58 -12.35 -11.44
N ALA A 94 -7.01 -13.55 -11.57
CA ALA A 94 -7.54 -14.59 -12.45
C ALA A 94 -8.90 -15.15 -11.98
N PHE A 95 -9.29 -14.93 -10.71
CA PHE A 95 -10.66 -15.22 -10.28
C PHE A 95 -11.69 -14.35 -11.01
N ASN A 96 -11.29 -13.15 -11.46
CA ASN A 96 -12.16 -12.24 -12.17
C ASN A 96 -12.18 -12.57 -13.67
N ARG A 97 -13.25 -13.28 -14.08
CA ARG A 97 -13.43 -13.74 -15.47
C ARG A 97 -13.55 -12.61 -16.49
N SER A 98 -14.02 -11.42 -16.10
CA SER A 98 -14.13 -10.29 -17.03
C SER A 98 -12.77 -9.75 -17.46
N VAL A 99 -11.78 -9.80 -16.57
CA VAL A 99 -10.39 -9.44 -16.91
C VAL A 99 -9.81 -10.43 -17.91
N ILE A 100 -10.04 -11.73 -17.72
CA ILE A 100 -9.62 -12.77 -18.67
C ILE A 100 -10.26 -12.52 -20.04
N ALA A 101 -11.57 -12.32 -20.08
CA ALA A 101 -12.29 -12.02 -21.32
C ALA A 101 -11.78 -10.73 -22.00
N ALA A 102 -11.45 -9.69 -21.21
CA ALA A 102 -10.85 -8.46 -21.74
C ALA A 102 -9.46 -8.71 -22.35
N PHE A 103 -8.62 -9.55 -21.73
CA PHE A 103 -7.34 -9.98 -22.33
C PHE A 103 -7.52 -10.78 -23.62
N GLU A 104 -8.45 -11.72 -23.65
CA GLU A 104 -8.74 -12.54 -24.82
C GLU A 104 -9.23 -11.68 -25.99
N ASN A 105 -10.16 -10.76 -25.74
CA ASN A 105 -10.69 -9.85 -26.74
C ASN A 105 -9.60 -8.88 -27.25
N TYR A 106 -8.87 -8.24 -26.33
CA TYR A 106 -7.83 -7.28 -26.69
C TYR A 106 -6.67 -7.91 -27.48
N LEU A 107 -6.27 -9.13 -27.15
CA LEU A 107 -5.15 -9.82 -27.81
C LEU A 107 -5.56 -10.67 -29.01
N GLY A 108 -6.85 -11.04 -29.12
CA GLY A 108 -7.34 -12.02 -30.09
C GLY A 108 -6.70 -13.40 -29.90
N LYS A 109 -6.37 -13.76 -28.65
CA LYS A 109 -5.65 -15.00 -28.31
C LYS A 109 -6.26 -15.63 -27.06
N GLU A 110 -6.27 -16.95 -27.03
CA GLU A 110 -6.69 -17.73 -25.86
C GLU A 110 -5.78 -17.48 -24.66
N ILE A 111 -6.39 -17.33 -23.49
CA ILE A 111 -5.72 -17.16 -22.20
C ILE A 111 -5.92 -18.41 -21.35
N ILE A 112 -4.83 -19.07 -20.94
CA ILE A 112 -4.87 -20.27 -20.12
C ILE A 112 -4.77 -19.88 -18.65
N VAL A 113 -5.78 -20.25 -17.86
CA VAL A 113 -5.77 -20.06 -16.40
C VAL A 113 -5.47 -21.41 -15.72
N PRO A 114 -4.34 -21.55 -15.02
CA PRO A 114 -4.04 -22.76 -14.24
C PRO A 114 -5.05 -23.00 -13.11
N GLU A 115 -5.29 -24.25 -12.73
CA GLU A 115 -6.26 -24.61 -11.67
C GLU A 115 -5.97 -23.94 -10.31
N ASN A 116 -4.69 -23.83 -9.94
CA ASN A 116 -4.25 -23.21 -8.67
C ASN A 116 -3.54 -21.87 -8.93
N HIS A 117 -4.14 -21.04 -9.79
CA HIS A 117 -3.55 -19.79 -10.28
C HIS A 117 -3.16 -18.80 -9.17
N GLU A 118 -3.78 -18.87 -8.01
CA GLU A 118 -3.58 -18.03 -6.84
C GLU A 118 -2.35 -18.42 -6.00
N VAL A 119 -1.87 -19.67 -6.14
CA VAL A 119 -0.71 -20.19 -5.40
C VAL A 119 0.40 -20.74 -6.29
N THR A 120 0.40 -20.46 -7.59
CA THR A 120 1.44 -20.94 -8.53
C THR A 120 2.86 -20.62 -8.09
N GLY A 121 3.08 -19.45 -7.49
CA GLY A 121 4.37 -19.06 -6.93
C GLY A 121 4.82 -19.96 -5.78
N ALA A 122 3.90 -20.34 -4.88
CA ALA A 122 4.18 -21.24 -3.77
C ALA A 122 4.44 -22.68 -4.27
N ILE A 123 3.68 -23.13 -5.28
CA ILE A 123 3.91 -24.41 -5.96
C ILE A 123 5.31 -24.42 -6.59
N GLY A 124 5.69 -23.37 -7.31
CA GLY A 124 7.02 -23.23 -7.92
C GLY A 124 8.15 -23.27 -6.88
N ALA A 125 7.96 -22.58 -5.75
CA ALA A 125 8.91 -22.64 -4.64
C ALA A 125 9.03 -24.06 -4.05
N ALA A 126 7.92 -24.76 -3.87
CA ALA A 126 7.91 -26.14 -3.38
C ALA A 126 8.63 -27.10 -4.36
N ILE A 127 8.35 -27.01 -5.66
CA ILE A 127 9.06 -27.76 -6.70
C ILE A 127 10.55 -27.47 -6.64
N LYS A 128 10.95 -26.21 -6.49
CA LYS A 128 12.37 -25.85 -6.45
C LYS A 128 13.11 -26.42 -5.24
N VAL A 129 12.42 -26.56 -4.11
CA VAL A 129 12.96 -27.23 -2.92
C VAL A 129 13.07 -28.74 -3.15
N LEU A 130 12.08 -29.38 -3.79
CA LEU A 130 12.13 -30.81 -4.12
C LEU A 130 13.26 -31.15 -5.08
N GLU A 131 13.53 -30.29 -6.07
CA GLU A 131 14.64 -30.47 -7.02
C GLU A 131 16.02 -30.36 -6.36
N ASN A 132 16.19 -29.42 -5.42
CA ASN A 132 17.50 -29.04 -4.89
C ASN A 132 17.83 -29.61 -3.50
N SER A 133 16.84 -30.16 -2.78
CA SER A 133 17.00 -30.56 -1.38
C SER A 133 16.36 -31.90 -1.09
N HIS A 134 17.20 -32.91 -0.89
CA HIS A 134 16.80 -34.21 -0.33
C HIS A 134 16.86 -34.23 1.21
N LYS A 135 17.00 -33.06 1.86
CA LYS A 135 17.09 -32.99 3.33
C LYS A 135 15.70 -33.15 3.96
N LYS A 136 15.64 -33.93 5.04
CA LYS A 136 14.43 -34.08 5.85
C LYS A 136 14.03 -32.71 6.41
N THR A 137 12.81 -32.28 6.10
CA THR A 137 12.23 -31.02 6.55
C THR A 137 12.06 -30.99 8.08
N LYS A 138 12.19 -29.81 8.70
CA LYS A 138 11.86 -29.54 10.11
C LYS A 138 10.38 -29.16 10.31
N PHE A 139 9.56 -29.31 9.27
CA PHE A 139 8.12 -29.05 9.34
C PHE A 139 7.49 -29.93 10.43
N ARG A 140 6.78 -29.29 11.37
CA ARG A 140 6.26 -29.97 12.55
C ARG A 140 4.98 -30.76 12.26
N GLY A 141 4.39 -30.63 11.07
CA GLY A 141 3.10 -31.20 10.71
C GLY A 141 1.93 -30.28 11.07
N PHE A 142 0.86 -30.33 10.28
CA PHE A 142 -0.31 -29.45 10.44
C PHE A 142 -1.01 -29.64 11.79
N GLU A 143 -1.11 -30.88 12.28
CA GLU A 143 -1.73 -31.18 13.58
C GLU A 143 -0.97 -30.57 14.77
N ASN A 144 0.36 -30.53 14.68
CA ASN A 144 1.17 -29.94 15.73
C ASN A 144 1.10 -28.42 15.68
N ILE A 145 0.89 -27.82 14.50
CA ILE A 145 0.72 -26.37 14.31
C ILE A 145 -0.64 -25.92 14.87
N SER A 146 -1.73 -26.66 14.60
CA SER A 146 -3.07 -26.29 15.07
C SER A 146 -3.23 -26.37 16.59
N LYS A 147 -2.41 -27.19 17.26
CA LYS A 147 -2.42 -27.37 18.73
C LYS A 147 -1.45 -26.45 19.47
N VAL A 148 -0.69 -25.59 18.77
CA VAL A 148 0.25 -24.66 19.44
C VAL A 148 -0.53 -23.59 20.19
N SER A 149 -0.34 -23.53 21.51
CA SER A 149 -0.76 -22.36 22.28
C SER A 149 0.24 -21.22 22.11
N TYR A 150 -0.26 -20.07 21.68
CA TYR A 150 0.52 -18.85 21.55
C TYR A 150 -0.23 -17.68 22.18
N SER A 151 0.52 -16.72 22.71
CA SER A 151 -0.03 -15.43 23.09
C SER A 151 0.34 -14.39 22.04
N HIS A 152 -0.60 -13.47 21.78
CA HIS A 152 -0.40 -12.34 20.88
C HIS A 152 -0.47 -11.03 21.68
N SER A 153 0.47 -10.14 21.43
CA SER A 153 0.39 -8.74 21.88
C SER A 153 0.85 -7.82 20.75
N SER A 154 0.50 -6.54 20.81
CA SER A 154 1.02 -5.54 19.89
C SER A 154 1.65 -4.36 20.62
N PHE A 155 2.59 -3.69 19.96
CA PHE A 155 3.19 -2.46 20.44
C PHE A 155 3.54 -1.52 19.28
N GLU A 156 3.71 -0.24 19.57
CA GLU A 156 4.07 0.76 18.57
C GLU A 156 5.59 0.86 18.41
N CYS A 157 6.09 0.74 17.17
CA CYS A 157 7.48 1.00 16.84
C CYS A 157 7.76 2.50 16.82
N LYS A 158 8.64 2.98 17.71
CA LYS A 158 9.09 4.38 17.72
C LYS A 158 10.39 4.62 16.93
N GLY A 159 10.75 3.69 16.05
CA GLY A 159 12.03 3.73 15.33
C GLY A 159 12.09 4.70 14.15
N CYS A 160 10.95 5.13 13.61
CA CYS A 160 10.88 6.10 12.52
C CYS A 160 9.47 6.73 12.46
N PRO A 161 9.24 7.75 11.60
CA PRO A 161 7.94 8.44 11.49
C PRO A 161 6.75 7.54 11.10
N ASN A 162 6.99 6.35 10.54
CA ASN A 162 5.91 5.43 10.14
C ASN A 162 5.11 4.85 11.32
N ARG A 163 5.65 4.86 12.55
CA ARG A 163 4.98 4.37 13.78
C ARG A 163 4.19 3.07 13.61
N CYS A 164 4.81 2.07 12.97
CA CYS A 164 4.15 0.81 12.63
C CYS A 164 3.64 0.11 13.90
N GLU A 165 2.45 -0.49 13.83
CA GLU A 165 1.98 -1.43 14.85
C GLU A 165 2.66 -2.79 14.64
N ILE A 166 3.49 -3.19 15.60
CA ILE A 166 4.22 -4.45 15.56
C ILE A 166 3.45 -5.48 16.37
N LYS A 167 3.14 -6.60 15.73
CA LYS A 167 2.52 -7.76 16.35
C LYS A 167 3.61 -8.70 16.86
N LYS A 168 3.49 -9.11 18.12
CA LYS A 168 4.38 -10.06 18.80
C LYS A 168 3.62 -11.35 19.08
N ILE A 169 4.11 -12.46 18.55
CA ILE A 169 3.64 -13.80 18.86
C ILE A 169 4.64 -14.47 19.79
N SER A 170 4.17 -14.96 20.93
CA SER A 170 5.00 -15.71 21.88
C SER A 170 4.49 -17.15 22.00
N ILE A 171 5.35 -18.09 21.64
CA ILE A 171 5.09 -19.53 21.76
C ILE A 171 5.94 -20.06 22.92
N LYS A 172 5.35 -20.88 23.80
CA LYS A 172 6.06 -21.43 24.96
C LYS A 172 7.29 -22.22 24.51
N GLY A 173 8.46 -21.83 25.01
CA GLY A 173 9.75 -22.49 24.69
C GLY A 173 10.38 -22.07 23.36
N GLN A 174 9.89 -21.01 22.71
CA GLN A 174 10.50 -20.45 21.50
C GLN A 174 10.72 -18.94 21.63
N PRO A 175 11.70 -18.38 20.90
CA PRO A 175 11.84 -16.94 20.79
C PRO A 175 10.56 -16.32 20.21
N SER A 176 10.20 -15.13 20.70
CA SER A 176 9.05 -14.40 20.18
C SER A 176 9.26 -14.05 18.71
N LEU A 177 8.20 -14.20 17.93
CA LEU A 177 8.14 -13.80 16.53
C LEU A 177 7.49 -12.42 16.45
N PHE A 178 7.98 -11.57 15.56
CA PHE A 178 7.44 -10.24 15.34
C PHE A 178 7.11 -10.05 13.87
N TYR A 179 6.03 -9.32 13.57
CA TYR A 179 5.67 -8.95 12.21
C TYR A 179 4.83 -7.67 12.18
N GLY A 180 4.66 -7.08 10.99
CA GLY A 180 3.85 -5.87 10.76
C GLY A 180 4.67 -4.58 10.64
N GLY A 181 6.00 -4.69 10.66
CA GLY A 181 6.90 -3.55 10.44
C GLY A 181 7.15 -3.32 8.95
N ARG A 182 7.18 -2.05 8.50
CA ARG A 182 7.52 -1.71 7.11
C ARG A 182 9.00 -1.89 6.75
N CYS A 183 9.89 -1.89 7.74
CA CYS A 183 11.34 -1.87 7.55
C CYS A 183 12.06 -3.11 8.12
N GLU A 184 11.34 -4.20 8.35
CA GLU A 184 11.87 -5.50 8.80
C GLU A 184 12.66 -5.47 10.13
N LYS A 185 12.70 -4.34 10.84
CA LYS A 185 13.49 -4.12 12.06
C LYS A 185 13.32 -5.21 13.13
N TYR A 186 12.12 -5.79 13.22
CA TYR A 186 11.79 -6.84 14.18
C TYR A 186 11.69 -8.24 13.54
N GLU A 187 11.68 -8.33 12.21
CA GLU A 187 11.50 -9.58 11.45
C GLU A 187 12.85 -10.22 11.10
N LYS A 188 13.90 -9.41 10.93
CA LYS A 188 15.27 -9.89 10.77
C LYS A 188 15.91 -10.20 12.12
N GLY A 189 16.50 -11.39 12.23
CA GLY A 189 17.39 -11.72 13.34
C GLY A 189 18.60 -10.79 13.36
N ASP A 190 18.90 -10.26 14.55
CA ASP A 190 20.00 -9.35 14.90
C ASP A 190 20.87 -8.88 13.72
N SER A 191 20.45 -7.80 13.06
CA SER A 191 21.40 -7.00 12.30
C SER A 191 22.43 -6.47 13.30
N LYS A 192 23.71 -6.85 13.13
CA LYS A 192 24.81 -6.31 13.94
C LYS A 192 24.62 -4.81 14.12
N SER A 193 24.59 -4.34 15.37
CA SER A 193 24.54 -2.91 15.66
C SER A 193 25.73 -2.25 14.98
N SER A 194 25.46 -1.38 14.01
CA SER A 194 26.48 -0.50 13.48
C SER A 194 26.74 0.59 14.53
N ASP A 195 27.99 0.81 14.92
CA ASP A 195 28.44 1.91 15.80
C ASP A 195 28.32 3.30 15.12
N ILE A 196 27.40 3.45 14.17
CA ILE A 196 27.19 4.68 13.43
C ILE A 196 26.31 5.60 14.30
N PRO A 197 26.76 6.84 14.58
CA PRO A 197 25.93 7.84 15.26
C PRO A 197 24.62 8.11 14.51
N ASP A 198 23.57 8.50 15.25
CA ASP A 198 22.30 8.90 14.64
C ASP A 198 22.42 10.31 14.02
N TYR A 199 22.94 10.37 12.80
CA TYR A 199 23.09 11.62 12.05
C TYR A 199 21.75 12.32 11.77
N PHE A 200 20.61 11.60 11.84
CA PHE A 200 19.30 12.23 11.68
C PHE A 200 18.93 13.03 12.94
N ALA A 201 19.18 12.46 14.12
CA ALA A 201 19.02 13.17 15.38
C ALA A 201 19.97 14.38 15.48
N GLU A 202 21.22 14.22 15.02
CA GLU A 202 22.19 15.31 14.99
C GLU A 202 21.76 16.45 14.04
N ARG A 203 21.35 16.12 12.82
CA ARG A 203 20.80 17.08 11.85
C ARG A 203 19.61 17.84 12.43
N GLU A 204 18.70 17.13 13.06
CA GLU A 204 17.51 17.74 13.65
C GLU A 204 17.86 18.70 14.78
N ASN A 205 18.81 18.33 15.64
CA ASN A 205 19.31 19.20 16.69
C ASN A 205 19.91 20.49 16.10
N PHE A 206 20.67 20.39 15.01
CA PHE A 206 21.18 21.58 14.32
C PHE A 206 20.06 22.43 13.72
N LEU A 207 19.05 21.82 13.08
CA LEU A 207 17.93 22.58 12.52
C LEU A 207 17.17 23.34 13.62
N LEU A 208 16.80 22.67 14.71
CA LEU A 208 15.96 23.27 15.76
C LEU A 208 16.70 24.32 16.60
N ASN A 209 18.03 24.25 16.70
CA ASN A 209 18.84 25.14 17.55
C ASN A 209 19.73 26.10 16.76
N SER A 210 19.58 26.20 15.44
CA SER A 210 20.43 27.07 14.60
C SER A 210 20.16 28.56 14.75
N TYR A 211 19.02 28.97 15.31
CA TYR A 211 18.66 30.36 15.54
C TYR A 211 17.99 30.52 16.89
N GLU A 212 18.51 31.45 17.70
CA GLU A 212 17.92 31.85 18.97
C GLU A 212 16.91 33.00 18.75
N PRO A 213 15.61 32.77 18.99
CA PRO A 213 14.59 33.79 18.77
C PRO A 213 14.66 34.92 19.80
N LYS A 214 14.28 36.13 19.38
CA LYS A 214 14.10 37.28 20.28
C LYS A 214 12.99 36.98 21.29
N ASP A 215 13.17 37.42 22.54
CA ASP A 215 12.15 37.26 23.60
C ASP A 215 10.95 38.19 23.32
N ASN A 216 10.02 37.72 22.51
CA ASN A 216 8.78 38.41 22.13
C ASN A 216 7.60 37.98 23.02
N LYS A 217 7.83 37.67 24.30
CA LYS A 217 6.75 37.27 25.24
C LYS A 217 5.61 38.30 25.25
N GLY A 218 4.40 37.82 24.93
CA GLY A 218 3.18 38.65 24.87
C GLY A 218 2.81 39.12 23.47
N ALA A 219 3.63 38.85 22.46
CA ALA A 219 3.30 39.11 21.07
C ALA A 219 2.20 38.17 20.53
N LYS A 220 1.67 38.49 19.34
CA LYS A 220 0.77 37.60 18.62
C LYS A 220 1.50 36.31 18.25
N LYS A 221 0.81 35.18 18.38
CA LYS A 221 1.36 33.85 18.14
C LYS A 221 1.15 33.41 16.71
N VAL A 222 2.18 32.83 16.09
CA VAL A 222 2.11 32.19 14.78
C VAL A 222 2.49 30.73 14.94
N GLY A 223 1.53 29.83 14.73
CA GLY A 223 1.72 28.39 14.77
C GLY A 223 1.98 27.82 13.38
N ILE A 224 3.03 27.02 13.21
CA ILE A 224 3.28 26.27 11.97
C ILE A 224 3.40 24.77 12.28
N PRO A 225 2.77 23.89 11.47
CA PRO A 225 2.89 22.45 11.65
C PRO A 225 4.30 21.96 11.31
N TYR A 226 4.82 21.01 12.07
CA TYR A 226 6.04 20.25 11.76
C TYR A 226 5.73 19.27 10.61
N ALA A 227 5.70 19.76 9.36
CA ALA A 227 5.32 18.96 8.20
C ALA A 227 5.91 19.52 6.90
N MET A 228 6.24 18.63 5.94
CA MET A 228 6.70 19.05 4.61
C MET A 228 7.90 20.01 4.70
N LEU A 229 7.92 21.06 3.88
CA LEU A 229 9.03 22.03 3.80
C LEU A 229 9.19 22.88 5.06
N THR A 230 8.19 22.97 5.94
CA THR A 230 8.30 23.84 7.13
C THR A 230 9.34 23.34 8.12
N HIS A 231 9.51 22.02 8.25
CA HIS A 231 10.53 21.45 9.14
C HIS A 231 11.94 21.60 8.55
N GLU A 232 12.09 21.57 7.22
CA GLU A 232 13.37 21.77 6.55
C GLU A 232 13.84 23.23 6.63
N PHE A 233 12.90 24.17 6.54
CA PHE A 233 13.16 25.61 6.64
C PHE A 233 12.84 26.18 8.03
N TYR A 234 12.80 25.34 9.07
CA TYR A 234 12.53 25.82 10.44
C TYR A 234 13.39 27.01 10.86
N PRO A 235 14.73 27.02 10.63
CA PRO A 235 15.56 28.17 11.00
C PRO A 235 15.10 29.48 10.36
N PHE A 236 14.72 29.41 9.08
CA PHE A 236 14.21 30.55 8.34
C PHE A 236 12.88 31.05 8.91
N TRP A 237 11.92 30.17 9.16
CA TRP A 237 10.62 30.55 9.73
C TRP A 237 10.75 31.12 11.14
N ASN A 238 11.58 30.48 11.97
CA ASN A 238 11.85 30.92 13.32
C ASN A 238 12.46 32.34 13.33
N ALA A 239 13.48 32.58 12.48
CA ALA A 239 14.07 33.90 12.32
C ALA A 239 13.07 34.92 11.76
N PHE A 240 12.38 34.59 10.68
CA PHE A 240 11.45 35.50 10.01
C PHE A 240 10.37 36.03 10.95
N PHE A 241 9.67 35.15 11.67
CA PHE A 241 8.59 35.58 12.57
C PHE A 241 9.12 36.26 13.83
N SER A 242 10.26 35.80 14.37
CA SER A 242 10.87 36.43 15.55
C SER A 242 11.36 37.85 15.26
N GLU A 243 11.96 38.08 14.09
CA GLU A 243 12.42 39.41 13.66
C GLU A 243 11.27 40.38 13.40
N LEU A 244 10.10 39.86 12.99
CA LEU A 244 8.87 40.64 12.84
C LEU A 244 8.14 40.92 14.16
N GLY A 245 8.65 40.43 15.29
CA GLY A 245 8.06 40.66 16.61
C GLY A 245 6.90 39.71 16.95
N PHE A 246 6.80 38.55 16.30
CA PHE A 246 5.83 37.51 16.64
C PHE A 246 6.44 36.44 17.57
N ASP A 247 5.57 35.73 18.28
CA ASP A 247 5.91 34.52 19.04
C ASP A 247 5.67 33.29 18.13
N PHE A 248 6.76 32.67 17.67
CA PHE A 248 6.71 31.56 16.72
C PHE A 248 6.60 30.21 17.44
N ILE A 249 5.61 29.40 17.08
CA ILE A 249 5.35 28.10 17.71
C ILE A 249 5.34 27.02 16.64
N LEU A 250 6.18 26.00 16.83
CA LEU A 250 6.20 24.80 16.02
C LEU A 250 5.35 23.72 16.66
N SER A 251 4.56 22.98 15.88
CA SER A 251 3.83 21.83 16.42
C SER A 251 4.79 20.71 16.85
N ASP A 252 4.32 19.86 17.76
CA ASP A 252 5.02 18.62 18.08
C ASP A 252 5.16 17.70 16.86
N LYS A 253 6.12 16.77 16.92
CA LYS A 253 6.24 15.69 15.93
C LYS A 253 4.97 14.85 15.89
N THR A 254 4.58 14.49 14.66
CA THR A 254 3.41 13.64 14.41
C THR A 254 3.40 12.39 15.28
N ASN A 255 2.26 12.19 15.94
CA ASN A 255 1.96 11.04 16.78
C ASN A 255 0.50 10.64 16.58
N LYS A 256 0.10 9.45 17.08
CA LYS A 256 -1.26 8.95 16.88
C LYS A 256 -2.35 9.89 17.41
N LYS A 257 -2.08 10.59 18.51
CA LYS A 257 -3.02 11.59 19.03
C LYS A 257 -3.22 12.72 18.02
N ILE A 258 -2.13 13.33 17.53
CA ILE A 258 -2.20 14.38 16.50
C ILE A 258 -2.90 13.88 15.23
N ILE A 259 -2.62 12.65 14.78
CA ILE A 259 -3.28 12.05 13.61
C ILE A 259 -4.79 11.90 13.87
N ASN A 260 -5.19 11.35 15.01
CA ASN A 260 -6.60 11.14 15.35
C ASN A 260 -7.34 12.47 15.56
N ASP A 261 -6.73 13.42 16.26
CA ASP A 261 -7.27 14.77 16.45
C ASP A 261 -7.43 15.45 15.07
N GLY A 262 -6.44 15.29 14.18
CA GLY A 262 -6.51 15.78 12.81
C GLY A 262 -7.64 15.14 12.00
N LEU A 263 -7.83 13.82 12.08
CA LEU A 263 -8.94 13.10 11.43
C LEU A 263 -10.30 13.54 11.99
N GLN A 264 -10.41 13.78 13.29
CA GLN A 264 -11.65 14.26 13.91
C GLN A 264 -11.99 15.71 13.53
N CYS A 265 -10.97 16.56 13.38
CA CYS A 265 -11.11 17.95 12.97
C CYS A 265 -11.29 18.12 11.45
N SER A 266 -10.90 17.11 10.66
CA SER A 266 -11.14 17.07 9.22
C SER A 266 -12.62 16.74 9.01
N VAL A 267 -13.45 17.78 9.00
CA VAL A 267 -14.87 17.64 8.64
C VAL A 267 -14.93 16.99 7.26
N ALA A 268 -15.73 15.93 7.12
CA ALA A 268 -16.02 15.34 5.83
C ALA A 268 -16.69 16.41 4.94
N GLU A 269 -15.92 17.01 4.04
CA GLU A 269 -16.45 17.65 2.83
C GLU A 269 -16.87 16.58 1.82
#